data_AF-A0A2W5RHU1-F1
#
_entry.id   AF-A0A2W5RHU1-F1
#
_cell.length_a   1.000
_cell.length_b   1.000
_cell.length_c   1.000
_cell.angle_alpha   90.00
_cell.angle_beta   90.00
_cell.angle_gamma   90.00
#
_symmetry.space_group_name_H-M   'P 1'
#
loop_
_entity.id
_entity.type
_entity.pdbx_description
1 polymer ?
#
loop_
_entity_poly.entity_id
_entity_poly.type
_entity_poly.pdbx_seq_one_letter_code
_entity_poly.pdbx_strand_id
1 'polypeptide(L)'
;MAEWLYEDGIGEARAALVDDGRILAARVELPDTVRVGTIARARLTERTVATLDDGRGEVLLDRPAPGVTLGAALSVAVVREAIPEPGRAKRPRARVTTESPATGPDLRARLAATPFPIRTLRAHEPDALEAAGWSEVLEEARTGEIAFPGGALRMTPTPAMTLFDVDGDSAPDVLAVRAASAVALAIRRHGIGGSIGIDFPSVTGKALRQEVAAALDAALPPPFERTAVNGFGFLQIVRPRPRASLPERLRDDPVAAAARAALRVIERTPPTAAFRFRLPDAVRARIESRADWGEVLVRRAGRAPIFDR
;
A
#
# COMPACT_ATOMS: atom_id res chain seq x y z
N MET A 1 -6.68 -15.53 -16.37
CA MET A 1 -7.88 -14.82 -15.88
C MET A 1 -7.52 -14.27 -14.53
N ALA A 2 -7.64 -12.96 -14.36
CA ALA A 2 -7.19 -12.30 -13.15
C ALA A 2 -8.02 -12.70 -11.93
N GLU A 3 -7.36 -13.03 -10.82
CA GLU A 3 -7.98 -13.33 -9.52
C GLU A 3 -7.25 -12.64 -8.37
N TRP A 4 -7.97 -12.31 -7.30
CA TRP A 4 -7.38 -11.87 -6.04
C TRP A 4 -6.99 -13.08 -5.19
N LEU A 5 -5.70 -13.21 -4.91
CA LEU A 5 -5.18 -14.06 -3.84
C LEU A 5 -5.26 -13.28 -2.53
N TYR A 6 -5.97 -13.80 -1.53
CA TYR A 6 -6.17 -13.13 -0.24
C TYR A 6 -5.72 -14.03 0.90
N GLU A 7 -4.95 -13.47 1.83
CA GLU A 7 -4.52 -14.13 3.07
C GLU A 7 -4.85 -13.24 4.27
N ASP A 8 -5.56 -13.80 5.24
CA ASP A 8 -5.80 -13.20 6.56
C ASP A 8 -4.63 -13.58 7.50
N GLY A 9 -3.50 -12.91 7.29
CA GLY A 9 -2.25 -13.17 7.98
C GLY A 9 -2.22 -12.69 9.43
N ILE A 10 -1.17 -13.08 10.15
CA ILE A 10 -0.97 -12.65 11.53
C ILE A 10 -0.46 -11.21 11.54
N GLY A 11 -1.24 -10.30 12.12
CA GLY A 11 -0.91 -8.88 12.21
C GLY A 11 -1.12 -8.07 10.94
N GLU A 12 -1.56 -8.68 9.83
CA GLU A 12 -1.99 -7.99 8.61
C GLU A 12 -2.89 -8.88 7.74
N ALA A 13 -3.82 -8.26 7.01
CA ALA A 13 -4.44 -8.88 5.85
C ALA A 13 -3.67 -8.46 4.60
N ARG A 14 -3.43 -9.40 3.69
CA ARG A 14 -2.70 -9.14 2.44
C ARG A 14 -3.37 -9.76 1.24
N ALA A 15 -3.20 -9.13 0.09
CA ALA A 15 -3.76 -9.61 -1.15
C ALA A 15 -2.96 -9.20 -2.38
N ALA A 16 -2.99 -10.04 -3.40
CA ALA A 16 -2.44 -9.75 -4.73
C ALA A 16 -3.45 -10.09 -5.82
N LEU A 17 -3.68 -9.16 -6.75
CA LEU A 17 -4.40 -9.43 -8.00
C LEU A 17 -3.39 -10.04 -8.97
N VAL A 18 -3.58 -11.29 -9.34
CA VAL A 18 -2.66 -12.04 -10.19
C VAL A 18 -3.34 -12.35 -11.51
N ASP A 19 -2.64 -12.09 -12.62
CA ASP A 19 -3.03 -12.54 -13.95
C ASP A 19 -1.81 -13.14 -14.66
N ASP A 20 -1.98 -14.33 -15.24
CA ASP A 20 -0.91 -15.11 -15.87
C ASP A 20 0.38 -15.20 -15.02
N GLY A 21 0.21 -15.48 -13.71
CA GLY A 21 1.30 -15.63 -12.76
C GLY A 21 1.98 -14.31 -12.35
N ARG A 22 1.47 -13.14 -12.76
CA ARG A 22 2.06 -11.84 -12.45
C ARG A 22 1.16 -11.01 -11.55
N ILE A 23 1.74 -10.39 -10.52
CA ILE A 23 1.04 -9.47 -9.63
C ILE A 23 0.78 -8.13 -10.35
N LEU A 24 -0.49 -7.83 -10.58
CA LEU A 24 -0.98 -6.55 -11.14
C LEU A 24 -1.26 -5.51 -10.05
N ALA A 25 -1.61 -5.93 -8.84
CA ALA A 25 -1.90 -5.06 -7.69
C ALA A 25 -1.64 -5.80 -6.38
N ALA A 26 -0.85 -5.23 -5.47
CA ALA A 26 -0.58 -5.75 -4.14
C ALA A 26 -1.18 -4.81 -3.07
N ARG A 27 -1.82 -5.39 -2.04
CA ARG A 27 -2.48 -4.65 -0.96
C ARG A 27 -2.12 -5.27 0.37
N VAL A 28 -1.84 -4.42 1.36
CA VAL A 28 -1.68 -4.79 2.76
C VAL A 28 -2.58 -3.88 3.58
N GLU A 29 -3.35 -4.47 4.48
CA GLU A 29 -4.14 -3.77 5.50
C GLU A 29 -3.65 -4.19 6.88
N LEU A 30 -3.30 -3.19 7.70
CA LEU A 30 -2.94 -3.39 9.10
C LEU A 30 -4.20 -3.31 9.97
N PRO A 31 -4.28 -4.09 11.07
CA PRO A 31 -5.37 -3.98 12.04
C PRO A 31 -5.37 -2.60 12.72
N ASP A 32 -6.45 -2.32 13.43
CA ASP A 32 -6.60 -1.12 14.29
C ASP A 32 -6.47 0.23 13.56
N THR A 33 -6.62 0.24 12.24
CA THR A 33 -6.64 1.46 11.44
C THR A 33 -8.08 1.98 11.24
N VAL A 34 -8.25 3.31 11.24
CA VAL A 34 -9.53 3.94 10.91
C VAL A 34 -9.72 3.92 9.39
N ARG A 35 -10.41 2.88 8.89
CA ARG A 35 -10.61 2.63 7.46
C ARG A 35 -11.40 3.74 6.78
N VAL A 36 -11.07 4.04 5.52
CA VAL A 36 -11.93 4.88 4.66
C VAL A 36 -13.32 4.25 4.54
N GLY A 37 -14.36 5.08 4.61
CA GLY A 37 -15.76 4.69 4.66
C GLY A 37 -16.29 4.48 6.07
N THR A 38 -15.44 4.54 7.10
CA THR A 38 -15.92 4.50 8.49
C THR A 38 -16.71 5.75 8.81
N ILE A 39 -17.91 5.58 9.34
CA ILE A 39 -18.74 6.64 9.92
C ILE A 39 -18.63 6.51 11.43
N ALA A 40 -18.06 7.52 12.08
CA ALA A 40 -17.77 7.51 13.50
C ALA A 40 -18.39 8.73 14.21
N ARG A 41 -18.71 8.54 15.49
CA ARG A 41 -19.00 9.67 16.39
C ARG A 41 -17.69 10.30 16.84
N ALA A 42 -17.69 11.62 16.91
CA ALA A 42 -16.53 12.41 17.26
C ALA A 42 -16.94 13.69 17.98
N ARG A 43 -15.96 14.36 18.57
CA ARG A 43 -16.09 15.69 19.19
C ARG A 43 -15.19 16.69 18.49
N LEU A 44 -15.70 17.87 18.16
CA LEU A 44 -14.91 18.94 17.55
C LEU A 44 -13.97 19.53 18.62
N THR A 45 -12.67 19.31 18.51
CA THR A 45 -11.67 19.76 19.50
C THR A 45 -10.89 20.98 19.03
N GLU A 46 -10.72 21.14 17.72
CA GLU A 46 -10.22 22.36 17.10
C GLU A 46 -11.03 22.69 15.84
N ARG A 47 -10.82 23.86 15.24
CA ARG A 47 -11.57 24.33 14.06
C ARG A 47 -11.71 23.31 12.93
N THR A 48 -10.70 22.45 12.74
CA THR A 48 -10.70 21.39 11.73
C THR A 48 -10.26 20.04 12.28
N VAL A 49 -10.25 19.87 13.60
CA VAL A 49 -9.83 18.61 14.24
C VAL A 49 -10.99 18.08 15.06
N ALA A 50 -11.30 16.80 14.86
CA ALA A 50 -12.27 16.09 15.66
C ALA A 50 -11.63 14.84 16.29
N THR A 51 -11.86 14.63 17.57
CA THR A 51 -11.42 13.44 18.30
C THR A 51 -12.51 12.37 18.23
N LEU A 52 -12.16 11.17 17.78
CA LEU A 52 -13.10 10.05 17.67
C LEU A 52 -13.45 9.52 19.06
N ASP A 53 -14.74 9.26 19.31
CA ASP A 53 -15.23 8.79 20.61
C ASP A 53 -14.81 7.33 20.92
N ASP A 54 -14.39 6.58 19.89
CA ASP A 54 -13.93 5.19 20.00
C ASP A 54 -12.46 5.04 20.42
N GLY A 55 -11.79 6.15 20.73
CA GLY A 55 -10.40 6.14 21.21
C GLY A 55 -9.35 5.93 20.11
N ARG A 56 -9.73 5.82 18.83
CA ARG A 56 -8.78 5.64 17.71
C ARG A 56 -8.07 6.92 17.27
N GLY A 57 -8.16 7.97 18.08
CA GLY A 57 -7.43 9.23 17.92
C GLY A 57 -8.21 10.31 17.19
N GLU A 58 -7.47 11.17 16.48
CA GLU A 58 -8.02 12.38 15.86
C GLU A 58 -8.11 12.27 14.34
N VAL A 59 -9.12 12.93 13.77
CA VAL A 59 -9.27 13.13 12.33
C VAL A 59 -9.19 14.61 11.97
N LEU A 60 -8.64 14.89 10.80
CA LEU A 60 -8.65 16.21 10.18
C LEU A 60 -9.90 16.35 9.31
N LEU A 61 -10.76 17.32 9.62
CA LEU A 61 -11.91 17.64 8.80
C LEU A 61 -11.46 18.28 7.49
N ASP A 62 -12.03 17.85 6.37
CA ASP A 62 -11.71 18.37 5.05
C ASP A 62 -12.11 19.84 4.85
N ARG A 63 -13.07 20.30 5.64
CA ARG A 63 -13.57 21.67 5.78
C ARG A 63 -14.03 21.90 7.23
N PRO A 64 -14.05 23.14 7.73
CA PRO A 64 -14.66 23.45 9.03
C PRO A 64 -16.11 22.98 9.08
N ALA A 65 -16.56 22.50 10.24
CA ALA A 65 -17.94 22.07 10.48
C ALA A 65 -18.85 23.30 10.74
N PRO A 66 -19.66 23.75 9.76
CA PRO A 66 -20.48 24.94 9.95
C PRO A 66 -21.53 24.70 11.03
N GLY A 67 -21.69 25.65 11.96
CA GLY A 67 -22.68 25.59 13.03
C GLY A 67 -22.34 24.62 14.18
N VAL A 68 -21.17 23.98 14.16
CA VAL A 68 -20.71 23.09 15.25
C VAL A 68 -19.73 23.85 16.13
N THR A 69 -20.02 23.95 17.42
CA THR A 69 -19.15 24.61 18.40
C THR A 69 -18.03 23.67 18.87
N LEU A 70 -16.93 24.24 19.38
CA LEU A 70 -15.90 23.44 20.03
C LEU A 70 -16.50 22.68 21.21
N GLY A 71 -16.12 21.41 21.36
CA GLY A 71 -16.65 20.48 22.35
C GLY A 71 -17.96 19.81 21.94
N ALA A 72 -18.63 20.24 20.86
CA ALA A 72 -19.87 19.60 20.40
C ALA A 72 -19.61 18.27 19.71
N ALA A 73 -20.59 17.36 19.84
CA ALA A 73 -20.59 16.08 19.15
C ALA A 73 -20.97 16.24 17.67
N LEU A 74 -20.36 15.43 16.82
CA LEU A 74 -20.66 15.34 15.40
C LEU A 74 -20.45 13.91 14.89
N SER A 75 -21.01 13.61 13.72
CA SER A 75 -20.70 12.39 12.96
C SER A 75 -19.75 12.73 11.82
N VAL A 76 -18.74 11.89 11.62
CA VAL A 76 -17.73 12.08 10.57
C VAL A 76 -17.58 10.81 9.72
N ALA A 77 -17.50 10.98 8.41
CA ALA A 77 -17.16 9.94 7.45
C ALA A 77 -15.69 10.05 7.07
N VAL A 78 -14.92 8.98 7.25
CA VAL A 78 -13.48 8.95 6.96
C VAL A 78 -13.27 8.80 5.46
N VAL A 79 -12.60 9.78 4.85
CA VAL A 79 -12.35 9.85 3.39
C VAL A 79 -10.90 9.53 3.02
N ARG A 80 -9.98 9.59 3.99
CA ARG A 80 -8.58 9.18 3.84
C ARG A 80 -8.10 8.57 5.15
N GLU A 81 -7.47 7.40 5.08
CA GLU A 81 -6.78 6.77 6.20
C GLU A 81 -5.59 7.62 6.68
N ALA A 82 -5.08 7.28 7.86
CA ALA A 82 -3.76 7.76 8.25
C ALA A 82 -2.73 7.36 7.19
N ILE A 83 -1.82 8.28 6.89
CA ILE A 83 -0.73 8.04 5.96
C ILE A 83 0.56 8.24 6.75
N PRO A 84 1.41 7.21 6.84
CA PRO A 84 2.68 7.34 7.53
C PRO A 84 3.61 8.26 6.74
N GLU A 85 4.36 9.08 7.47
CA GLU A 85 5.42 9.93 6.93
C GLU A 85 6.53 10.06 7.98
N PRO A 86 7.82 10.12 7.56
CA PRO A 86 8.92 10.32 8.49
C PRO A 86 8.67 11.52 9.41
N GLY A 87 8.78 11.30 10.72
CA GLY A 87 8.55 12.32 11.75
C GLY A 87 7.09 12.47 12.18
N ARG A 88 6.18 12.86 11.28
CA ARG A 88 4.76 13.06 11.62
C ARG A 88 3.82 12.50 10.56
N ALA A 89 3.14 11.42 10.90
CA ALA A 89 2.08 10.85 10.08
C ALA A 89 0.97 11.87 9.78
N LYS A 90 0.46 11.84 8.55
CA LYS A 90 -0.74 12.57 8.16
C LYS A 90 -1.94 11.90 8.82
N ARG A 91 -2.57 12.59 9.78
CA ARG A 91 -3.86 12.21 10.42
C ARG A 91 -4.86 11.72 9.38
N PRO A 92 -5.77 10.77 9.70
CA PRO A 92 -6.89 10.46 8.83
C PRO A 92 -7.68 11.73 8.48
N ARG A 93 -8.23 11.79 7.27
CA ARG A 93 -9.09 12.90 6.83
C ARG A 93 -10.53 12.44 6.86
N ALA A 94 -11.42 13.30 7.36
CA ALA A 94 -12.85 13.01 7.43
C ALA A 94 -13.70 14.20 6.95
N ARG A 95 -14.98 13.94 6.72
CA ARG A 95 -16.01 14.94 6.39
C ARG A 95 -17.18 14.79 7.35
N VAL A 96 -17.80 15.90 7.75
CA VAL A 96 -19.04 15.87 8.55
C VAL A 96 -20.15 15.17 7.76
N THR A 97 -20.86 14.24 8.38
CA THR A 97 -21.99 13.53 7.78
C THR A 97 -23.16 13.45 8.78
N THR A 98 -24.35 13.15 8.28
CA THR A 98 -25.54 12.81 9.08
C THR A 98 -25.82 11.30 9.09
N GLU A 99 -25.01 10.52 8.37
CA GLU A 99 -25.17 9.07 8.32
C GLU A 99 -24.94 8.41 9.69
N SER A 100 -25.50 7.21 9.84
CA SER A 100 -25.40 6.43 11.08
C SER A 100 -24.01 5.79 11.21
N PRO A 101 -23.49 5.61 12.43
CA PRO A 101 -22.20 4.96 12.65
C PRO A 101 -22.09 3.60 11.96
N ALA A 102 -20.99 3.39 11.26
CA ALA A 102 -20.70 2.17 10.51
C ALA A 102 -19.19 1.98 10.37
N THR A 103 -18.75 0.73 10.35
CA THR A 103 -17.33 0.41 10.09
C THR A 103 -17.08 0.44 8.59
N GLY A 104 -16.00 1.11 8.15
CA GLY A 104 -15.61 1.12 6.75
C GLY A 104 -15.22 -0.28 6.25
N PRO A 105 -15.37 -0.57 4.94
CA PRO A 105 -15.09 -1.88 4.38
C PRO A 105 -13.64 -2.27 4.60
N ASP A 106 -13.41 -3.47 5.15
CA ASP A 106 -12.08 -4.07 5.29
C ASP A 106 -11.45 -4.43 3.95
N LEU A 107 -10.21 -4.94 3.96
CA LEU A 107 -9.54 -5.34 2.74
C LEU A 107 -10.40 -6.30 1.91
N ARG A 108 -10.89 -7.39 2.50
CA ARG A 108 -11.65 -8.43 1.80
C ARG A 108 -12.92 -7.87 1.16
N ALA A 109 -13.69 -7.07 1.89
CA ALA A 109 -14.89 -6.41 1.41
C ALA A 109 -14.59 -5.48 0.23
N ARG A 110 -13.46 -4.74 0.28
CA ARG A 110 -13.04 -3.90 -0.86
C ARG A 110 -12.65 -4.71 -2.08
N LEU A 111 -12.01 -5.87 -1.90
CA LEU A 111 -11.71 -6.78 -3.03
C LEU A 111 -13.00 -7.34 -3.64
N ALA A 112 -14.00 -7.64 -2.80
CA ALA A 112 -15.28 -8.22 -3.25
C ALA A 112 -16.12 -7.24 -4.07
N ALA A 113 -15.85 -5.93 -3.92
CA ALA A 113 -16.45 -4.88 -4.75
C ALA A 113 -15.77 -4.73 -6.13
N THR A 114 -14.67 -5.44 -6.39
CA THR A 114 -14.01 -5.46 -7.71
C THR A 114 -14.61 -6.57 -8.60
N PRO A 115 -14.48 -6.49 -9.93
CA PRO A 115 -15.01 -7.53 -10.82
C PRO A 115 -14.22 -8.84 -10.81
N PHE A 116 -13.15 -8.95 -10.00
CA PHE A 116 -12.27 -10.12 -9.96
C PHE A 116 -12.67 -11.07 -8.83
N PRO A 117 -12.68 -12.39 -9.06
CA PRO A 117 -12.95 -13.37 -8.00
C PRO A 117 -11.88 -13.32 -6.91
N ILE A 118 -12.22 -13.77 -5.71
CA ILE A 118 -11.31 -13.85 -4.56
C ILE A 118 -11.06 -15.31 -4.19
N ARG A 119 -9.79 -15.72 -4.20
CA ARG A 119 -9.32 -16.98 -3.63
C ARG A 119 -8.66 -16.73 -2.29
N THR A 120 -9.22 -17.32 -1.24
CA THR A 120 -8.65 -17.26 0.12
C THR A 120 -7.60 -18.35 0.27
N LEU A 121 -6.37 -17.96 0.56
CA LEU A 121 -5.24 -18.88 0.72
C LEU A 121 -5.22 -19.48 2.11
N ARG A 122 -4.75 -20.73 2.20
CA ARG A 122 -4.52 -21.42 3.47
C ARG A 122 -3.03 -21.67 3.66
N ALA A 123 -2.57 -21.65 4.91
CA ALA A 123 -1.15 -21.83 5.24
C ALA A 123 -0.56 -23.18 4.79
N HIS A 124 -1.37 -24.24 4.72
CA HIS A 124 -0.93 -25.58 4.32
C HIS A 124 -0.92 -25.83 2.79
N GLU A 125 -1.46 -24.91 2.00
CA GLU A 125 -1.45 -24.99 0.54
C GLU A 125 -0.11 -24.49 -0.01
N PRO A 126 0.29 -24.85 -1.26
CA PRO A 126 1.41 -24.21 -1.93
C PRO A 126 1.31 -22.68 -1.91
N ASP A 127 2.45 -22.01 -1.82
CA ASP A 127 2.48 -20.56 -1.64
C ASP A 127 2.19 -19.83 -2.96
N ALA A 128 0.91 -19.62 -3.25
CA ALA A 128 0.52 -18.99 -4.51
C ALA A 128 0.85 -17.49 -4.58
N LEU A 129 0.94 -16.80 -3.43
CA LEU A 129 1.45 -15.42 -3.40
C LEU A 129 2.93 -15.41 -3.78
N GLU A 130 3.71 -16.32 -3.19
CA GLU A 130 5.14 -16.43 -3.51
C GLU A 130 5.37 -16.83 -4.96
N ALA A 131 4.64 -17.82 -5.46
CA ALA A 131 4.72 -18.24 -6.86
C ALA A 131 4.40 -17.12 -7.87
N ALA A 132 3.63 -16.10 -7.45
CA ALA A 132 3.32 -14.93 -8.26
C ALA A 132 4.32 -13.76 -8.12
N GLY A 133 5.33 -13.90 -7.26
CA GLY A 133 6.38 -12.92 -7.03
C GLY A 133 6.12 -11.96 -5.86
N TRP A 134 5.48 -12.42 -4.78
CA TRP A 134 5.15 -11.55 -3.64
C TRP A 134 6.41 -10.95 -2.97
N SER A 135 7.45 -11.74 -2.76
CA SER A 135 8.71 -11.25 -2.15
C SER A 135 9.37 -10.18 -3.01
N GLU A 136 9.38 -10.35 -4.32
CA GLU A 136 9.88 -9.38 -5.29
C GLU A 136 9.10 -8.07 -5.20
N VAL A 137 7.76 -8.13 -5.11
CA VAL A 137 6.94 -6.92 -4.94
C VAL A 137 7.18 -6.22 -3.60
N LEU A 138 7.38 -6.96 -2.50
CA LEU A 138 7.77 -6.34 -1.24
C LEU A 138 9.16 -5.70 -1.32
N GLU A 139 10.09 -6.35 -2.01
CA GLU A 139 11.45 -5.85 -2.20
C GLU A 139 11.46 -4.57 -3.02
N GLU A 140 10.75 -4.53 -4.15
CA GLU A 140 10.54 -3.31 -4.93
C GLU A 140 9.96 -2.17 -4.08
N ALA A 141 8.96 -2.46 -3.24
CA ALA A 141 8.36 -1.46 -2.37
C ALA A 141 9.36 -0.94 -1.31
N ARG A 142 10.22 -1.83 -0.80
CA ARG A 142 11.23 -1.52 0.22
C ARG A 142 12.40 -0.73 -0.35
N THR A 143 13.02 -1.20 -1.43
CA THR A 143 14.22 -0.59 -2.03
C THR A 143 13.88 0.54 -2.98
N GLY A 144 12.79 0.41 -3.72
CA GLY A 144 12.42 1.30 -4.81
C GLY A 144 13.01 0.90 -6.15
N GLU A 145 13.78 -0.17 -6.21
CA GLU A 145 14.39 -0.66 -7.45
C GLU A 145 13.41 -1.57 -8.17
N ILE A 146 13.03 -1.21 -9.40
CA ILE A 146 12.03 -1.93 -10.19
C ILE A 146 12.59 -2.20 -11.59
N ALA A 147 12.99 -3.43 -11.85
CA ALA A 147 13.48 -3.83 -13.17
C ALA A 147 12.34 -3.91 -14.20
N PHE A 148 12.64 -3.53 -15.44
CA PHE A 148 11.78 -3.77 -16.60
C PHE A 148 12.63 -4.12 -17.84
N PRO A 149 12.06 -4.67 -18.92
CA PRO A 149 12.84 -5.02 -20.11
C PRO A 149 13.58 -3.82 -20.72
N GLY A 150 14.91 -3.81 -20.58
CA GLY A 150 15.80 -2.78 -21.11
C GLY A 150 16.08 -1.59 -20.18
N GLY A 151 15.65 -1.63 -18.92
CA GLY A 151 15.94 -0.59 -17.94
C GLY A 151 15.49 -0.92 -16.51
N ALA A 152 15.61 0.06 -15.62
CA ALA A 152 15.12 0.00 -14.26
C ALA A 152 14.50 1.33 -13.85
N LEU A 153 13.54 1.28 -12.92
CA LEU A 153 13.01 2.45 -12.25
C LEU A 153 13.62 2.56 -10.87
N ARG A 154 13.88 3.79 -10.44
CA ARG A 154 14.18 4.11 -9.06
C ARG A 154 13.04 4.92 -8.44
N MET A 155 12.22 4.24 -7.65
CA MET A 155 11.08 4.79 -6.94
C MET A 155 11.46 5.32 -5.55
N THR A 156 11.18 6.61 -5.31
CA THR A 156 11.43 7.26 -4.02
C THR A 156 10.18 7.97 -3.51
N PRO A 157 9.48 7.42 -2.50
CA PRO A 157 8.45 8.16 -1.77
C PRO A 157 9.07 9.33 -0.99
N THR A 158 8.54 10.53 -1.16
CA THR A 158 8.92 11.73 -0.39
C THR A 158 7.67 12.31 0.31
N PRO A 159 7.83 13.24 1.27
CA PRO A 159 6.68 13.86 1.93
C PRO A 159 5.69 14.58 0.98
N ALA A 160 6.21 15.13 -0.13
CA ALA A 160 5.42 15.89 -1.09
C ALA A 160 4.83 15.01 -2.20
N MET A 161 5.64 14.08 -2.74
CA MET A 161 5.27 13.25 -3.89
C MET A 161 6.10 11.96 -3.97
N THR A 162 5.66 10.98 -4.74
CA THR A 162 6.52 9.84 -5.12
C THR A 162 7.26 10.17 -6.41
N LEU A 163 8.57 10.02 -6.43
CA LEU A 163 9.40 10.24 -7.61
C LEU A 163 9.80 8.91 -8.24
N PHE A 164 9.82 8.88 -9.57
CA PHE A 164 10.40 7.82 -10.38
C PHE A 164 11.51 8.41 -11.23
N ASP A 165 12.69 7.84 -11.14
CA ASP A 165 13.82 8.06 -12.04
C ASP A 165 14.00 6.82 -12.93
N VAL A 166 14.54 7.01 -14.14
CA VAL A 166 14.58 6.01 -15.21
C VAL A 166 16.01 5.80 -15.68
N ASP A 167 16.52 4.60 -15.44
CA ASP A 167 17.83 4.14 -15.88
C ASP A 167 17.70 3.06 -16.96
N GLY A 168 18.64 3.00 -17.91
CA GLY A 168 18.72 1.91 -18.87
C GLY A 168 19.68 2.15 -20.03
N ASP A 169 20.03 1.07 -20.72
CA ASP A 169 21.06 1.06 -21.78
C ASP A 169 20.46 1.19 -23.20
N SER A 170 19.13 1.28 -23.31
CA SER A 170 18.44 1.43 -24.60
C SER A 170 18.54 2.87 -25.13
N ALA A 171 18.30 3.04 -26.43
CA ALA A 171 18.16 4.39 -27.01
C ALA A 171 17.09 5.20 -26.23
N PRO A 172 17.33 6.49 -25.92
CA PRO A 172 16.47 7.29 -25.03
C PRO A 172 14.98 7.25 -25.38
N ASP A 173 14.68 7.30 -26.68
CA ASP A 173 13.30 7.30 -27.19
C ASP A 173 12.56 5.99 -26.85
N VAL A 174 13.23 4.85 -27.06
CA VAL A 174 12.68 3.53 -26.75
C VAL A 174 12.59 3.33 -25.23
N LEU A 175 13.59 3.80 -24.49
CA LEU A 175 13.62 3.72 -23.04
C LEU A 175 12.47 4.50 -22.41
N ALA A 176 12.21 5.74 -22.85
CA ALA A 176 11.16 6.58 -22.31
C ALA A 176 9.76 5.98 -22.46
N VAL A 177 9.45 5.41 -23.64
CA VAL A 177 8.14 4.78 -23.89
C VAL A 177 7.97 3.51 -23.04
N ARG A 178 9.00 2.66 -22.94
CA ARG A 178 8.96 1.45 -22.08
C ARG A 178 8.83 1.82 -20.60
N ALA A 179 9.59 2.82 -20.17
CA ALA A 179 9.54 3.32 -18.80
C ALA A 179 8.14 3.87 -18.46
N ALA A 180 7.46 4.54 -19.40
CA ALA A 180 6.11 5.05 -19.17
C ALA A 180 5.13 3.93 -18.80
N SER A 181 5.15 2.83 -19.56
CA SER A 181 4.35 1.64 -19.22
C SER A 181 4.81 1.00 -17.90
N ALA A 182 6.12 0.88 -17.66
CA ALA A 182 6.65 0.32 -16.42
C ALA A 182 6.23 1.12 -15.17
N VAL A 183 6.28 2.46 -15.24
CA VAL A 183 5.84 3.34 -14.15
C VAL A 183 4.34 3.21 -13.91
N ALA A 184 3.52 3.21 -14.95
CA ALA A 184 2.08 2.98 -14.81
C ALA A 184 1.75 1.66 -14.09
N LEU A 185 2.44 0.58 -14.47
CA LEU A 185 2.31 -0.73 -13.83
C LEU A 185 2.79 -0.69 -12.37
N ALA A 186 3.92 -0.05 -12.08
CA ALA A 186 4.41 0.11 -10.72
C ALA A 186 3.44 0.91 -9.83
N ILE A 187 2.88 2.01 -10.33
CA ILE A 187 1.87 2.83 -9.64
C ILE A 187 0.65 1.98 -9.26
N ARG A 188 0.16 1.15 -10.17
CA ARG A 188 -0.98 0.25 -9.93
C ARG A 188 -0.61 -0.86 -8.93
N ARG A 189 0.53 -1.52 -9.17
CA ARG A 189 1.05 -2.64 -8.38
C ARG A 189 1.19 -2.25 -6.92
N HIS A 190 1.86 -1.13 -6.65
CA HIS A 190 2.18 -0.64 -5.32
C HIS A 190 1.09 0.24 -4.69
N GLY A 191 0.04 0.57 -5.45
CA GLY A 191 -1.07 1.39 -4.95
C GLY A 191 -0.67 2.84 -4.63
N ILE A 192 0.24 3.41 -5.41
CA ILE A 192 0.85 4.73 -5.15
C ILE A 192 -0.12 5.85 -5.50
N GLY A 193 -0.62 6.60 -4.53
CA GLY A 193 -1.52 7.72 -4.77
C GLY A 193 -0.88 9.09 -4.57
N GLY A 194 -1.62 10.15 -4.88
CA GLY A 194 -1.26 11.53 -4.59
C GLY A 194 -0.49 12.16 -5.74
N SER A 195 0.41 13.07 -5.41
CA SER A 195 1.35 13.64 -6.37
C SER A 195 2.45 12.63 -6.69
N ILE A 196 2.71 12.44 -7.98
CA ILE A 196 3.75 11.54 -8.50
C ILE A 196 4.51 12.29 -9.58
N GLY A 197 5.84 12.15 -9.60
CA GLY A 197 6.71 12.78 -10.58
C GLY A 197 7.55 11.71 -11.26
N ILE A 198 7.76 11.86 -12.56
CA ILE A 198 8.52 10.92 -13.36
C ILE A 198 9.54 11.72 -14.14
N ASP A 199 10.81 11.38 -13.95
CA ASP A 199 11.93 11.92 -14.70
C ASP A 199 12.28 10.93 -15.81
N PHE A 200 11.79 11.18 -17.03
CA PHE A 200 12.16 10.37 -18.19
C PHE A 200 13.50 10.86 -18.75
N PRO A 201 14.25 10.00 -19.48
CA PRO A 201 15.38 10.45 -20.28
C PRO A 201 14.98 11.62 -21.18
N SER A 202 15.92 12.51 -21.50
CA SER A 202 15.62 13.71 -22.30
C SER A 202 14.90 13.39 -23.61
N VAL A 203 13.62 13.73 -23.69
CA VAL A 203 12.75 13.46 -24.82
C VAL A 203 12.73 14.65 -25.79
N THR A 204 13.33 14.48 -26.98
CA THR A 204 13.35 15.52 -28.01
C THR A 204 12.17 15.38 -28.97
N GLY A 205 11.50 16.50 -29.23
CA GLY A 205 10.38 16.56 -30.18
C GLY A 205 9.01 16.30 -29.55
N LYS A 206 7.99 16.93 -30.13
CA LYS A 206 6.60 16.87 -29.63
C LYS A 206 5.98 15.48 -29.78
N ALA A 207 6.28 14.78 -30.88
CA ALA A 207 5.69 13.49 -31.19
C ALA A 207 6.04 12.43 -30.13
N LEU A 208 7.32 12.28 -29.80
CA LEU A 208 7.77 11.33 -28.80
C LEU A 208 7.23 11.64 -27.39
N ARG A 209 7.14 12.93 -27.01
CA ARG A 209 6.50 13.34 -25.75
C ARG A 209 5.02 12.93 -25.67
N GLN A 210 4.32 12.94 -26.81
CA GLN A 210 2.93 12.47 -26.88
C GLN A 210 2.86 10.94 -26.83
N GLU A 211 3.81 10.24 -27.44
CA GLU A 211 3.90 8.77 -27.40
C GLU A 211 4.16 8.24 -25.99
N VAL A 212 5.12 8.82 -25.27
CA VAL A 212 5.40 8.52 -23.85
C VAL A 212 4.14 8.71 -23.01
N ALA A 213 3.45 9.84 -23.21
CA ALA A 213 2.23 10.15 -22.49
C ALA A 213 1.09 9.17 -22.81
N ALA A 214 0.95 8.76 -24.07
CA ALA A 214 -0.04 7.78 -24.51
C ALA A 214 0.25 6.38 -23.95
N ALA A 215 1.52 5.97 -23.88
CA ALA A 215 1.94 4.69 -23.31
C ALA A 215 1.65 4.61 -21.79
N LEU A 216 1.82 5.73 -21.08
CA LEU A 216 1.41 5.85 -19.67
C LEU A 216 -0.12 5.73 -19.53
N ASP A 217 -0.88 6.48 -20.32
CA ASP A 217 -2.35 6.51 -20.25
C ASP A 217 -2.99 5.16 -20.58
N ALA A 218 -2.41 4.43 -21.54
CA ALA A 218 -2.88 3.10 -21.90
C ALA A 218 -2.67 2.08 -20.76
N ALA A 219 -1.62 2.24 -19.96
CA ALA A 219 -1.24 1.29 -18.92
C ALA A 219 -1.79 1.65 -17.52
N LEU A 220 -2.02 2.94 -17.23
CA LEU A 220 -2.52 3.40 -15.93
C LEU A 220 -4.05 3.58 -15.97
N PRO A 221 -4.82 2.79 -15.21
CA PRO A 221 -6.28 2.97 -15.20
C PRO A 221 -6.69 4.28 -14.50
N PRO A 222 -7.74 4.98 -14.99
CA PRO A 222 -8.30 6.15 -14.31
C PRO A 222 -8.88 5.78 -12.93
N PRO A 223 -9.06 6.76 -12.03
CA PRO A 223 -8.85 8.19 -12.21
C PRO A 223 -7.42 8.65 -11.93
N PHE A 224 -6.91 9.52 -12.80
CA PHE A 224 -5.72 10.34 -12.59
C PHE A 224 -5.77 11.57 -13.51
N GLU A 225 -5.02 12.59 -13.15
CA GLU A 225 -4.70 13.71 -14.03
C GLU A 225 -3.18 13.74 -14.24
N ARG A 226 -2.73 14.27 -15.37
CA ARG A 226 -1.30 14.44 -15.62
C ARG A 226 -0.98 15.68 -16.44
N THR A 227 0.24 16.17 -16.31
CA THR A 227 0.78 17.17 -17.23
C THR A 227 1.17 16.51 -18.56
N ALA A 228 1.51 17.34 -19.55
CA ALA A 228 2.34 16.90 -20.65
C ALA A 228 3.77 16.60 -20.14
N VAL A 229 4.52 15.77 -20.87
CA VAL A 229 5.98 15.69 -20.69
C VAL A 229 6.56 17.06 -21.05
N ASN A 230 7.35 17.64 -20.16
CA ASN A 230 7.96 18.96 -20.40
C ASN A 230 9.23 18.85 -21.26
N GLY A 231 9.89 19.98 -21.53
CA GLY A 231 11.12 20.02 -22.34
C GLY A 231 12.34 19.35 -21.70
N PHE A 232 12.27 19.02 -20.42
CA PHE A 232 13.33 18.36 -19.65
C PHE A 232 13.03 16.87 -19.40
N GLY A 233 11.94 16.33 -19.93
CA GLY A 233 11.55 14.93 -19.72
C GLY A 233 10.67 14.66 -18.50
N PHE A 234 10.33 15.69 -17.71
CA PHE A 234 9.53 15.49 -16.50
C PHE A 234 8.02 15.46 -16.80
N LEU A 235 7.31 14.56 -16.12
CA LEU A 235 5.86 14.44 -16.14
C LEU A 235 5.32 14.31 -14.71
N GLN A 236 4.26 15.05 -14.39
CA GLN A 236 3.58 14.96 -13.10
C GLN A 236 2.22 14.27 -13.26
N ILE A 237 1.89 13.39 -12.31
CA ILE A 237 0.58 12.75 -12.17
C ILE A 237 0.00 13.16 -10.81
N VAL A 238 -1.32 13.36 -10.77
CA VAL A 238 -2.10 13.46 -9.54
C VAL A 238 -3.20 12.41 -9.57
N ARG A 239 -3.28 11.57 -8.54
CA ARG A 239 -4.36 10.56 -8.42
C ARG A 239 -4.86 10.41 -6.99
N PRO A 240 -6.09 9.87 -6.78
CA PRO A 240 -6.63 9.69 -5.44
C PRO A 240 -5.70 8.87 -4.54
N ARG A 241 -5.51 9.36 -3.30
CA ARG A 241 -4.71 8.72 -2.25
C ARG A 241 -5.55 8.52 -0.99
N PRO A 242 -6.55 7.62 -1.01
CA PRO A 242 -7.37 7.39 0.17
C PRO A 242 -6.62 6.65 1.28
N ARG A 243 -5.48 6.00 0.98
CA ARG A 243 -4.76 5.10 1.89
C ARG A 243 -3.27 5.16 1.63
N ALA A 244 -2.50 4.68 2.61
CA ALA A 244 -1.06 4.50 2.45
C ALA A 244 -0.76 3.44 1.37
N SER A 245 0.20 3.76 0.50
CA SER A 245 0.72 2.83 -0.52
C SER A 245 1.58 1.73 0.11
N LEU A 246 1.86 0.67 -0.65
CA LEU A 246 2.73 -0.40 -0.17
C LEU A 246 4.12 0.11 0.28
N PRO A 247 4.87 0.91 -0.51
CA PRO A 247 6.17 1.42 -0.07
C PRO A 247 6.07 2.31 1.17
N GLU A 248 5.00 3.11 1.31
CA GLU A 248 4.78 3.91 2.52
C GLU A 248 4.60 3.02 3.75
N ARG A 249 3.81 1.94 3.66
CA ARG A 249 3.59 1.02 4.78
C ARG A 249 4.84 0.24 5.16
N LEU A 250 5.62 -0.20 4.18
CA LEU A 250 6.82 -1.01 4.44
C LEU A 250 7.97 -0.16 4.98
N ARG A 251 8.10 1.09 4.54
CA ARG A 251 9.19 1.98 4.94
C ARG A 251 8.92 2.72 6.26
N ASP A 252 7.65 2.84 6.68
CA ASP A 252 7.28 3.45 7.95
C ASP A 252 7.80 2.67 9.16
N ASP A 253 7.50 1.37 9.21
CA ASP A 253 7.99 0.46 10.25
C ASP A 253 8.56 -0.80 9.61
N PRO A 254 9.82 -0.75 9.11
CA PRO A 254 10.44 -1.86 8.41
C PRO A 254 10.60 -3.09 9.31
N VAL A 255 10.76 -2.89 10.63
CA VAL A 255 10.85 -3.99 11.60
C VAL A 255 9.51 -4.71 11.73
N ALA A 256 8.40 -3.97 11.84
CA ALA A 256 7.08 -4.58 11.88
C ALA A 256 6.70 -5.27 10.58
N ALA A 257 7.06 -4.68 9.43
CA ALA A 257 6.86 -5.30 8.13
C ALA A 257 7.64 -6.62 8.01
N ALA A 258 8.92 -6.62 8.38
CA ALA A 258 9.74 -7.83 8.42
C ALA A 258 9.20 -8.88 9.40
N ALA A 259 8.67 -8.47 10.56
CA ALA A 259 8.03 -9.38 11.51
C ALA A 259 6.80 -10.08 10.93
N ARG A 260 5.90 -9.36 10.25
CA ARG A 260 4.72 -9.95 9.60
C ARG A 260 5.07 -10.83 8.40
N ALA A 261 6.14 -10.50 7.69
CA ALA A 261 6.70 -11.37 6.65
C ALA A 261 7.28 -12.66 7.25
N ALA A 262 8.05 -12.57 8.35
CA ALA A 262 8.59 -13.73 9.06
C ALA A 262 7.48 -14.63 9.61
N LEU A 263 6.43 -14.06 10.21
CA LEU A 263 5.27 -14.81 10.69
C LEU A 263 4.60 -15.63 9.58
N ARG A 264 4.50 -15.09 8.35
CA ARG A 264 4.01 -15.83 7.17
C ARG A 264 4.85 -17.08 6.91
N VAL A 265 6.18 -16.92 6.86
CA VAL A 265 7.11 -18.02 6.59
C VAL A 265 7.03 -19.08 7.68
N ILE A 266 6.97 -18.66 8.94
CA ILE A 266 6.89 -19.55 10.10
C ILE A 266 5.57 -20.34 10.07
N GLU A 267 4.43 -19.68 9.87
CA GLU A 267 3.11 -20.30 9.82
C GLU A 267 3.00 -21.37 8.72
N ARG A 268 3.74 -21.20 7.62
CA ARG A 268 3.74 -22.10 6.46
C ARG A 268 4.80 -23.21 6.53
N THR A 269 5.61 -23.25 7.60
CA THR A 269 6.64 -24.27 7.76
C THR A 269 5.99 -25.65 8.00
N PRO A 270 6.30 -26.68 7.18
CA PRO A 270 5.69 -27.99 7.29
C PRO A 270 5.86 -28.61 8.69
N PRO A 271 4.89 -29.39 9.20
CA PRO A 271 4.98 -30.04 10.50
C PRO A 271 6.22 -30.95 10.65
N THR A 272 6.69 -31.54 9.56
CA THR A 272 7.88 -32.41 9.51
C THR A 272 9.20 -31.65 9.59
N ALA A 273 9.21 -30.35 9.29
CA ALA A 273 10.41 -29.52 9.36
C ALA A 273 10.68 -29.08 10.81
N ALA A 274 11.96 -28.84 11.11
CA ALA A 274 12.38 -28.22 12.36
C ALA A 274 11.70 -26.85 12.52
N PHE A 275 11.11 -26.60 13.68
CA PHE A 275 10.39 -25.35 13.95
C PHE A 275 11.28 -24.36 14.71
N ARG A 276 12.48 -24.16 14.18
CA ARG A 276 13.52 -23.28 14.73
C ARG A 276 13.88 -22.23 13.69
N PHE A 277 13.97 -20.97 14.11
CA PHE A 277 14.17 -19.84 13.21
C PHE A 277 15.22 -18.88 13.76
N ARG A 278 16.16 -18.46 12.92
CA ARG A 278 17.06 -17.35 13.19
C ARG A 278 16.52 -16.10 12.51
N LEU A 279 16.19 -15.09 13.30
CA LEU A 279 15.67 -13.81 12.83
C LEU A 279 16.60 -12.68 13.30
N PRO A 280 16.65 -11.53 12.59
CA PRO A 280 17.27 -10.33 13.12
C PRO A 280 16.69 -9.97 14.50
N ASP A 281 17.54 -9.52 15.43
CA ASP A 281 17.15 -9.29 16.83
C ASP A 281 15.93 -8.38 16.98
N ALA A 282 15.88 -7.28 16.22
CA ALA A 282 14.75 -6.35 16.23
C ALA A 282 13.44 -6.99 15.75
N VAL A 283 13.51 -7.90 14.76
CA VAL A 283 12.34 -8.61 14.23
C VAL A 283 11.83 -9.63 15.25
N ARG A 284 12.73 -10.40 15.85
CA ARG A 284 12.39 -11.33 16.94
C ARG A 284 11.74 -10.60 18.10
N ALA A 285 12.37 -9.52 18.59
CA ALA A 285 11.85 -8.72 19.70
C ALA A 285 10.47 -8.13 19.38
N ARG A 286 10.21 -7.72 18.13
CA ARG A 286 8.89 -7.24 17.72
C ARG A 286 7.83 -8.34 17.79
N ILE A 287 8.12 -9.55 17.32
CA ILE A 287 7.19 -10.69 17.42
C ILE A 287 6.93 -11.02 18.90
N GLU A 288 7.99 -11.10 19.71
CA GLU A 288 7.90 -11.41 21.15
C GLU A 288 7.13 -10.34 21.94
N SER A 289 7.19 -9.06 21.53
CA SER A 289 6.41 -7.98 22.14
C SER A 289 4.89 -8.04 21.87
N ARG A 290 4.47 -8.88 20.92
CA ARG A 290 3.07 -9.04 20.50
C ARG A 290 2.57 -10.43 20.89
N ALA A 291 2.17 -10.57 22.16
CA ALA A 291 1.63 -11.83 22.69
C ALA A 291 0.46 -12.34 21.83
N ASP A 292 -0.39 -11.44 21.33
CA ASP A 292 -1.48 -11.73 20.42
C ASP A 292 -1.01 -12.43 19.12
N TRP A 293 0.13 -12.03 18.57
CA TRP A 293 0.68 -12.67 17.37
C TRP A 293 1.21 -14.07 17.68
N GLY A 294 1.91 -14.23 18.80
CA GLY A 294 2.42 -15.52 19.26
C GLY A 294 1.29 -16.54 19.52
N GLU A 295 0.23 -16.12 20.19
CA GLU A 295 -0.95 -16.96 20.46
C GLU A 295 -1.64 -17.43 19.18
N VAL A 296 -1.86 -16.52 18.22
CA VAL A 296 -2.44 -16.87 16.92
C VAL A 296 -1.54 -17.83 16.17
N LEU A 297 -0.21 -17.59 16.18
CA LEU A 297 0.74 -18.46 15.50
C LEU A 297 0.74 -19.87 16.10
N VAL A 298 0.82 -20.01 17.42
CA VAL A 298 0.76 -21.32 18.09
C VAL A 298 -0.55 -22.04 17.78
N ARG A 299 -1.67 -21.33 17.82
CA ARG A 299 -2.99 -21.90 17.49
C ARG A 299 -3.06 -22.41 16.04
N ARG A 300 -2.50 -21.66 15.08
CA ARG A 300 -2.57 -22.02 13.65
C ARG A 300 -1.52 -23.06 13.24
N ALA A 301 -0.31 -23.00 13.82
CA ALA A 301 0.78 -23.94 13.52
C ALA A 301 0.76 -25.21 14.39
N GLY A 302 0.02 -25.21 15.50
CA GLY A 302 -0.08 -26.33 16.45
C GLY A 302 1.16 -26.53 17.35
N ARG A 303 2.14 -25.63 17.28
CA ARG A 303 3.38 -25.67 18.07
C ARG A 303 4.01 -24.29 18.18
N ALA A 304 4.81 -24.07 19.22
CA ALA A 304 5.53 -22.80 19.43
C ALA A 304 6.87 -22.77 18.66
N PRO A 305 7.18 -21.67 17.95
CA PRO A 305 8.47 -21.51 17.29
C PRO A 305 9.59 -21.34 18.33
N ILE A 306 10.77 -21.87 18.02
CA ILE A 306 11.98 -21.59 18.79
C ILE A 306 12.78 -20.56 18.00
N PHE A 307 13.02 -19.40 18.59
CA PHE A 307 13.89 -18.38 18.00
C PHE A 307 15.31 -18.54 18.49
N ASP A 308 16.23 -18.79 17.56
CA ASP A 308 17.66 -18.84 17.87
C ASP A 308 18.19 -17.41 18.15
N ARG A 309 19.19 -17.35 19.04
CA ARG A 309 20.00 -16.15 19.24
C ARG A 309 21.13 -16.09 18.21
#